data_AF-A0AAE5P320-F1
#
_entry.id   AF-A0AAE5P320-F1
#
_cell.length_a   1.000
_cell.length_b   1.000
_cell.length_c   1.000
_cell.angle_alpha   90.00
_cell.angle_beta   90.00
_cell.angle_gamma   90.00
#
_symmetry.space_group_name_H-M   'P 1'
#
loop_
_entity.id
_entity.type
_entity.pdbx_description
1 polymer ?
#
loop_
_entity_poly.entity_id
_entity_poly.type
_entity_poly.pdbx_seq_one_letter_code
_entity_poly.pdbx_strand_id
1 'polypeptide(L)'
;PKMLNYHYEVIHPHIEKMELPVCIGQDIYGSPISWDFADLETLLISGEIGAGKSSLMRVILTTWVKHTSPEELRLVLVDLKRADLGLFHGIEHVDALCFEAKDMRKPFALLRAEMYRRGDLLLEHGVTHISRLPFKLPRIVVVVDEMSIIKRETDLVEMIQQFASQGRALGVHTIIAMQRPDADLLNSALKANLRVR
;
A
#
# COMPACT_ATOMS: atom_id res chain seq x y z
N PRO A 1 -13.53 -0.10 24.95
CA PRO A 1 -12.33 0.22 24.13
C PRO A 1 -11.78 1.61 24.47
N LYS A 2 -10.56 1.72 25.00
CA LYS A 2 -9.89 3.02 25.13
C LYS A 2 -9.67 3.55 23.71
N MET A 3 -10.23 4.72 23.41
CA MET A 3 -9.96 5.44 22.17
C MET A 3 -8.48 5.79 22.15
N LEU A 4 -7.72 5.22 21.22
CA LEU A 4 -6.33 5.61 20.97
C LEU A 4 -6.36 6.77 19.99
N ASN A 5 -6.02 7.97 20.48
CA ASN A 5 -5.92 9.15 19.63
C ASN A 5 -4.59 9.08 18.87
N TYR A 6 -4.68 9.16 17.54
CA TYR A 6 -3.51 9.24 16.68
C TYR A 6 -2.84 10.61 16.85
N HIS A 7 -1.57 10.62 17.26
CA HIS A 7 -0.76 11.82 17.43
C HIS A 7 0.59 11.62 16.75
N TYR A 8 0.73 12.13 15.53
CA TYR A 8 1.95 11.96 14.72
C TYR A 8 3.22 12.34 15.47
N GLU A 9 3.18 13.42 16.24
CA GLU A 9 4.31 13.96 16.98
C GLU A 9 4.82 13.00 18.08
N VAL A 10 3.93 12.15 18.61
CA VAL A 10 4.27 11.12 19.61
C VAL A 10 4.90 9.90 18.94
N ILE A 11 4.44 9.55 17.73
CA ILE A 11 4.92 8.35 17.01
C ILE A 11 6.20 8.63 16.23
N HIS A 12 6.38 9.86 15.73
CA HIS A 12 7.48 10.27 14.86
C HIS A 12 8.87 9.85 15.38
N PRO A 13 9.24 10.07 16.66
CA PRO A 13 10.56 9.65 17.16
C PRO A 13 10.84 8.15 17.05
N HIS A 14 9.79 7.32 16.98
CA HIS A 14 9.92 5.86 16.85
C HIS A 14 10.04 5.39 15.40
N ILE A 15 9.67 6.26 14.44
CA ILE A 15 9.58 5.90 13.02
C ILE A 15 10.44 6.77 12.11
N GLU A 16 11.13 7.79 12.64
CA GLU A 16 11.88 8.80 11.86
C GLU A 16 12.95 8.22 10.91
N LYS A 17 13.40 6.99 11.15
CA LYS A 17 14.42 6.29 10.34
C LYS A 17 13.85 5.33 9.31
N MET A 18 12.53 5.14 9.28
CA MET A 18 11.84 4.24 8.36
C MET A 18 11.45 5.01 7.09
N GLU A 19 11.41 4.37 5.93
CA GLU A 19 10.96 5.00 4.69
C GLU A 19 9.42 5.00 4.57
N LEU A 20 8.77 3.87 4.86
CA LEU A 20 7.32 3.73 4.82
C LEU A 20 6.81 3.15 6.15
N PRO A 21 6.86 3.93 7.24
CA PRO A 21 6.51 3.42 8.56
C PRO A 21 5.03 3.03 8.66
N VAL A 22 4.78 1.89 9.29
CA VAL A 22 3.42 1.43 9.61
C VAL A 22 3.37 1.13 11.10
N CYS A 23 2.58 1.93 11.80
CA CYS A 23 2.35 1.80 13.24
C CYS A 23 1.11 0.94 13.47
N ILE A 24 1.28 -0.24 14.07
CA ILE A 24 0.17 -1.20 14.27
C ILE A 24 -0.42 -1.17 15.68
N GLY A 25 0.22 -0.47 16.62
CA GLY A 25 -0.30 -0.28 17.96
C GLY A 25 0.79 -0.16 19.01
N GLN A 26 0.52 -0.69 20.20
CA GLN A 26 1.44 -0.73 21.33
C GLN A 26 1.52 -2.15 21.89
N ASP A 27 2.67 -2.50 22.46
CA ASP A 27 2.84 -3.75 23.21
C ASP A 27 2.15 -3.67 24.59
N ILE A 28 2.28 -4.75 25.38
CA ILE A 28 1.69 -4.83 26.72
C ILE A 28 2.28 -3.82 27.72
N TYR A 29 3.42 -3.21 27.39
CA TYR A 29 4.11 -2.20 28.19
C TYR A 29 3.81 -0.77 27.70
N GLY A 30 3.02 -0.62 26.63
CA GLY A 30 2.70 0.67 26.02
C GLY A 30 3.73 1.16 25.00
N SER A 31 4.75 0.36 24.68
CA SER A 31 5.76 0.72 23.68
C SER A 31 5.16 0.63 22.27
N PRO A 32 5.33 1.65 21.41
CA PRO A 32 4.84 1.59 20.04
C PRO A 32 5.43 0.42 19.26
N ILE A 33 4.58 -0.31 18.54
CA ILE A 33 4.99 -1.35 17.59
C ILE A 33 4.85 -0.78 16.18
N SER A 34 5.96 -0.76 15.45
CA SER A 34 6.03 -0.29 14.07
C SER A 34 6.98 -1.15 13.24
N TRP A 35 6.76 -1.17 11.93
CA TRP A 35 7.69 -1.74 10.95
C TRP A 35 7.88 -0.75 9.79
N ASP A 36 8.93 -0.96 9.01
CA ASP A 36 9.11 -0.29 7.73
C ASP A 36 8.49 -1.12 6.60
N PHE A 37 7.43 -0.60 5.99
CA PHE A 37 6.77 -1.25 4.87
C PHE A 37 7.63 -1.24 3.60
N ALA A 38 8.66 -0.40 3.53
CA ALA A 38 9.59 -0.36 2.39
C ALA A 38 10.37 -1.67 2.19
N ASP A 39 10.49 -2.48 3.25
CA ASP A 39 11.10 -3.82 3.24
C ASP A 39 10.14 -4.94 2.84
N LEU A 40 8.85 -4.65 2.83
CA LEU A 40 7.78 -5.56 2.44
C LEU A 40 7.36 -5.29 1.00
N GLU A 41 6.61 -6.21 0.40
CA GLU A 41 6.09 -6.04 -0.97
C GLU A 41 4.57 -5.81 -0.90
N THR A 42 3.92 -6.61 -0.05
CA THR A 42 2.48 -6.62 0.11
C THR A 42 2.11 -6.74 1.58
N LEU A 43 1.10 -5.98 1.98
CA LEU A 43 0.42 -6.10 3.27
C LEU A 43 -1.02 -6.53 3.03
N LEU A 44 -1.45 -7.62 3.68
CA LEU A 44 -2.85 -8.02 3.72
C LEU A 44 -3.46 -7.56 5.05
N ILE A 45 -4.53 -6.77 4.99
CA ILE A 45 -5.31 -6.38 6.15
C ILE A 45 -6.67 -7.08 6.08
N SER A 46 -6.89 -8.04 6.99
CA SER A 46 -8.13 -8.80 7.05
C SER A 46 -8.82 -8.65 8.39
N GLY A 47 -10.15 -8.72 8.39
CA GLY A 47 -10.95 -8.69 9.62
C GLY A 47 -12.41 -8.34 9.36
N GLU A 48 -13.28 -8.79 10.26
CA GLU A 48 -14.72 -8.55 10.18
C GLU A 48 -15.07 -7.05 10.25
N ILE A 49 -16.34 -6.73 9.94
CA ILE A 49 -16.85 -5.37 10.08
C ILE A 49 -16.69 -4.92 11.54
N GLY A 50 -16.15 -3.72 11.74
CA GLY A 50 -15.90 -3.18 13.08
C GLY A 50 -14.57 -3.60 13.71
N ALA A 51 -13.78 -4.47 13.07
CA ALA A 51 -12.47 -4.91 13.59
C ALA A 51 -11.36 -3.84 13.49
N GLY A 52 -11.65 -2.66 12.92
CA GLY A 52 -10.69 -1.56 12.84
C GLY A 52 -9.80 -1.52 11.59
N LYS A 53 -10.04 -2.37 10.57
CA LYS A 53 -9.32 -2.37 9.28
C LYS A 53 -9.24 -0.98 8.63
N SER A 54 -10.38 -0.31 8.50
CA SER A 54 -10.45 1.04 7.94
C SER A 54 -9.69 2.07 8.77
N SER A 55 -9.78 1.97 10.10
CA SER A 55 -9.01 2.82 11.02
C SER A 55 -7.51 2.61 10.83
N LEU A 56 -7.05 1.37 10.70
CA LEU A 56 -5.65 1.05 10.45
C LEU A 56 -5.17 1.63 9.11
N MET A 57 -5.92 1.45 8.03
CA MET A 57 -5.56 2.03 6.73
C MET A 57 -5.45 3.55 6.79
N ARG A 58 -6.39 4.23 7.47
CA ARG A 58 -6.34 5.68 7.66
C ARG A 58 -5.11 6.11 8.46
N VAL A 59 -4.75 5.38 9.51
CA VAL A 59 -3.54 5.64 10.30
C VAL A 59 -2.28 5.49 9.45
N ILE A 60 -2.19 4.42 8.65
CA ILE A 60 -1.06 4.19 7.73
C ILE A 60 -0.93 5.35 6.74
N LEU A 61 -2.00 5.63 6.00
CA LEU A 61 -1.98 6.66 4.96
C LEU A 61 -1.72 8.05 5.52
N THR A 62 -2.32 8.41 6.67
CA THR A 62 -2.07 9.70 7.33
C THR A 62 -0.62 9.81 7.80
N THR A 63 -0.05 8.71 8.32
CA THR A 63 1.36 8.69 8.74
C THR A 63 2.27 8.93 7.55
N TRP A 64 2.03 8.27 6.43
CA TRP A 64 2.84 8.44 5.23
C TRP A 64 2.74 9.83 4.63
N VAL A 65 1.54 10.38 4.51
CA VAL A 65 1.33 11.76 4.01
C VAL A 65 2.03 12.79 4.88
N LYS A 66 2.10 12.58 6.21
CA LYS A 66 2.85 13.46 7.13
C LYS A 66 4.36 13.21 7.13
N HIS A 67 4.80 12.00 6.79
CA HIS A 67 6.19 11.57 6.92
C HIS A 67 7.02 11.69 5.64
N THR A 68 6.37 11.68 4.48
CA THR A 68 7.04 11.67 3.17
C THR A 68 6.59 12.86 2.33
N SER A 69 7.39 13.30 1.37
CA SER A 69 6.95 14.26 0.36
C SER A 69 6.29 13.56 -0.85
N PRO A 70 5.49 14.26 -1.68
CA PRO A 70 4.94 13.70 -2.91
C PRO A 70 6.00 13.24 -3.92
N GLU A 71 7.24 13.72 -3.84
CA GLU A 71 8.37 13.27 -4.65
C GLU A 71 8.97 11.95 -4.14
N GLU A 72 8.69 11.59 -2.90
CA GLU A 72 9.16 10.36 -2.25
C GLU A 72 8.11 9.25 -2.29
N LEU A 73 6.83 9.60 -2.22
CA LEU A 73 5.71 8.65 -2.20
C LEU A 73 4.54 9.09 -3.09
N ARG A 74 4.06 8.15 -3.89
CA ARG A 74 2.82 8.23 -4.66
C ARG A 74 1.82 7.16 -4.29
N LEU A 75 0.55 7.53 -4.28
CA LEU A 75 -0.55 6.69 -3.84
C LEU A 75 -1.59 6.50 -4.94
N VAL A 76 -1.99 5.25 -5.14
CA VAL A 76 -3.17 4.86 -5.94
C VAL A 76 -4.16 4.21 -4.98
N LEU A 77 -5.28 4.87 -4.73
CA LEU A 77 -6.27 4.46 -3.75
C LEU A 77 -7.51 3.92 -4.45
N VAL A 78 -8.00 2.76 -4.01
CA VAL A 78 -9.19 2.10 -4.54
C VAL A 78 -10.16 1.89 -3.38
N ASP A 79 -11.26 2.65 -3.37
CA ASP A 79 -12.31 2.65 -2.34
C ASP A 79 -13.66 2.29 -2.96
N LEU A 80 -13.86 0.98 -3.14
CA LEU A 80 -15.05 0.45 -3.80
C LEU A 80 -16.33 0.59 -2.95
N LYS A 81 -16.19 0.95 -1.67
CA LYS A 81 -17.29 1.18 -0.73
C LYS A 81 -17.61 2.66 -0.52
N ARG A 82 -16.76 3.56 -1.03
CA ARG A 82 -16.86 5.02 -0.83
C ARG A 82 -16.94 5.40 0.65
N ALA A 83 -16.22 4.69 1.51
CA ALA A 83 -16.37 4.82 2.95
C ALA A 83 -15.13 5.40 3.63
N ASP A 84 -13.93 5.08 3.14
CA ASP A 84 -12.73 5.15 3.96
C ASP A 84 -11.62 5.99 3.35
N LEU A 85 -11.32 5.83 2.07
CA LEU A 85 -10.20 6.49 1.42
C LEU A 85 -10.59 7.80 0.73
N GLY A 86 -11.90 8.07 0.61
CA GLY A 86 -12.44 9.36 0.15
C GLY A 86 -11.85 10.59 0.86
N LEU A 87 -11.42 10.42 2.11
CA LEU A 87 -10.80 11.46 2.94
C LEU A 87 -9.46 11.99 2.37
N PHE A 88 -8.79 11.21 1.52
CA PHE A 88 -7.50 11.57 0.92
C PHE A 88 -7.64 12.25 -0.44
N HIS A 89 -8.87 12.55 -0.88
CA HIS A 89 -9.11 13.26 -2.12
C HIS A 89 -8.41 14.63 -2.15
N GLY A 90 -7.65 14.89 -3.22
CA GLY A 90 -6.95 16.16 -3.43
C GLY A 90 -5.63 16.32 -2.68
N ILE A 91 -5.17 15.29 -1.94
CA ILE A 91 -3.83 15.28 -1.36
C ILE A 91 -2.79 15.05 -2.46
N GLU A 92 -1.69 15.81 -2.43
CA GLU A 92 -0.67 15.82 -3.49
C GLU A 92 0.02 14.48 -3.73
N HIS A 93 0.09 13.61 -2.71
CA HIS A 93 0.60 12.25 -2.82
C HIS A 93 -0.31 11.33 -3.64
N VAL A 94 -1.60 11.67 -3.81
CA VAL A 94 -2.61 10.77 -4.39
C VAL A 94 -2.74 11.01 -5.90
N ASP A 95 -2.18 10.10 -6.69
CA ASP A 95 -2.26 10.14 -8.16
C ASP A 95 -3.64 9.73 -8.69
N ALA A 96 -4.31 8.83 -7.98
CA ALA A 96 -5.65 8.38 -8.34
C ALA A 96 -6.44 7.92 -7.12
N LEU A 97 -7.74 8.24 -7.13
CA LEU A 97 -8.72 7.75 -6.19
C LEU A 97 -9.89 7.14 -6.97
N CYS A 98 -10.02 5.82 -6.92
CA CYS A 98 -10.97 5.04 -7.70
C CYS A 98 -12.13 4.59 -6.81
N PHE A 99 -13.36 4.75 -7.29
CA PHE A 99 -14.56 4.30 -6.55
C PHE A 99 -15.27 3.13 -7.24
N GLU A 100 -14.96 2.88 -8.50
CA GLU A 100 -15.53 1.80 -9.30
C GLU A 100 -14.44 1.10 -10.12
N ALA A 101 -14.70 -0.15 -10.53
CA ALA A 101 -13.77 -0.95 -11.33
C ALA A 101 -13.29 -0.23 -12.61
N LYS A 102 -14.19 0.50 -13.29
CA LYS A 102 -13.86 1.24 -14.50
C LYS A 102 -12.81 2.34 -14.28
N ASP A 103 -12.80 2.95 -13.09
CA ASP A 103 -11.90 4.05 -12.74
C ASP A 103 -10.46 3.54 -12.55
N MET A 104 -10.31 2.26 -12.19
CA MET A 104 -9.02 1.62 -11.93
C MET A 104 -8.20 1.38 -13.20
N ARG A 105 -8.87 1.23 -14.35
CA ARG A 105 -8.25 0.77 -15.60
C ARG A 105 -7.10 1.68 -16.06
N LYS A 106 -7.32 3.00 -16.06
CA LYS A 106 -6.30 3.98 -16.49
C LYS A 106 -5.13 4.08 -15.49
N PRO A 107 -5.35 4.32 -14.19
CA PRO A 107 -4.26 4.34 -13.20
C PRO A 107 -3.44 3.05 -13.18
N PHE A 108 -4.09 1.89 -13.26
CA PHE A 108 -3.39 0.61 -13.26
C PHE A 108 -2.57 0.39 -14.53
N ALA A 109 -3.07 0.83 -15.70
CA ALA A 109 -2.30 0.77 -16.93
C ALA A 109 -1.05 1.65 -16.86
N LEU A 110 -1.17 2.85 -16.28
CA LEU A 110 -0.03 3.76 -16.05
C LEU A 110 0.97 3.16 -15.07
N LEU A 111 0.51 2.58 -13.96
CA LEU A 111 1.39 1.93 -13.00
C LEU A 111 2.12 0.73 -13.61
N ARG A 112 1.42 -0.09 -14.40
CA ARG A 112 2.04 -1.21 -15.11
C ARG A 112 3.12 -0.72 -16.07
N ALA A 113 2.85 0.33 -16.84
CA ALA A 113 3.84 0.93 -17.74
C ALA A 113 5.05 1.46 -16.96
N GLU A 114 4.82 2.09 -15.81
CA GLU A 114 5.88 2.57 -14.92
C GLU A 114 6.72 1.42 -14.36
N MET A 115 6.12 0.29 -14.00
CA MET A 115 6.87 -0.91 -13.60
C MET A 115 7.79 -1.41 -14.72
N TYR A 116 7.32 -1.46 -15.97
CA TYR A 116 8.18 -1.82 -17.10
C TYR A 116 9.32 -0.81 -17.29
N ARG A 117 9.02 0.49 -17.30
CA ARG A 117 10.03 1.55 -17.39
C ARG A 117 11.10 1.42 -16.31
N ARG A 118 10.70 1.16 -15.06
CA ARG A 118 11.64 0.94 -13.96
C ARG A 118 12.46 -0.33 -14.17
N GLY A 119 11.86 -1.41 -14.68
CA GLY A 119 12.56 -2.63 -15.04
C GLY A 119 13.67 -2.39 -16.07
N ASP A 120 13.38 -1.62 -17.12
CA ASP A 120 14.36 -1.24 -18.14
C ASP A 120 15.49 -0.40 -17.52
N LEU A 121 15.17 0.58 -16.66
CA LEU A 121 16.18 1.37 -15.95
C LEU A 121 17.09 0.52 -15.06
N LEU A 122 16.54 -0.48 -14.38
CA LEU A 122 17.33 -1.42 -13.56
C LEU A 122 18.32 -2.20 -14.43
N LEU A 123 17.87 -2.68 -15.60
CA LEU A 123 18.72 -3.40 -16.56
C LEU A 123 19.82 -2.50 -17.13
N GLU A 124 19.47 -1.29 -17.57
CA GLU A 124 20.41 -0.29 -18.11
C GLU A 124 21.54 0.03 -17.14
N HIS A 125 21.23 0.10 -15.84
CA HIS A 125 22.20 0.41 -14.78
C HIS A 125 22.83 -0.83 -14.15
N GLY A 126 22.45 -2.04 -14.58
CA GLY A 126 22.98 -3.30 -14.05
C GLY A 126 22.68 -3.53 -12.57
N VAL A 127 21.56 -3.00 -12.07
CA VAL A 127 21.13 -3.13 -10.65
C VAL A 127 19.82 -3.90 -10.55
N THR A 128 19.55 -4.46 -9.37
CA THR A 128 18.37 -5.32 -9.14
C THR A 128 17.27 -4.66 -8.29
N HIS A 129 17.49 -3.43 -7.84
CA HIS A 129 16.55 -2.72 -6.97
C HIS A 129 16.65 -1.20 -7.19
N ILE A 130 15.53 -0.48 -7.17
CA ILE A 130 15.50 0.97 -7.43
C ILE A 130 16.35 1.80 -6.46
N SER A 131 16.54 1.32 -5.24
CA SER A 131 17.40 1.98 -4.23
C SER A 131 18.87 2.01 -4.61
N ARG A 132 19.29 1.23 -5.62
CA ARG A 132 20.66 1.20 -6.15
C ARG A 132 20.85 2.06 -7.40
N LEU A 133 19.77 2.69 -7.91
CA LEU A 133 19.88 3.63 -9.01
C LEU A 133 20.63 4.90 -8.57
N PRO A 134 21.32 5.59 -9.49
CA PRO A 134 22.05 6.83 -9.16
C PRO A 134 21.13 8.03 -8.88
N PHE A 135 19.83 7.86 -9.10
CA PHE A 135 18.78 8.85 -8.82
C PHE A 135 17.64 8.20 -8.04
N LYS A 136 16.91 9.01 -7.27
CA LYS A 136 15.74 8.54 -6.52
C LYS A 136 14.51 8.51 -7.42
N LEU A 137 13.68 7.49 -7.21
CA LEU A 137 12.33 7.41 -7.75
C LEU A 137 11.36 7.30 -6.58
N PRO A 138 10.16 7.90 -6.68
CA PRO A 138 9.14 7.76 -5.64
C PRO A 138 8.76 6.29 -5.46
N ARG A 139 8.52 5.88 -4.22
CA ARG A 139 7.77 4.66 -3.94
C ARG A 139 6.35 4.85 -4.44
N ILE A 140 5.74 3.81 -4.99
CA ILE A 140 4.32 3.83 -5.36
C ILE A 140 3.60 2.78 -4.53
N VAL A 141 2.53 3.16 -3.85
CA VAL A 141 1.71 2.23 -3.09
C VAL A 141 0.29 2.19 -3.65
N VAL A 142 -0.16 0.99 -4.01
CA VAL A 142 -1.54 0.72 -4.37
C VAL A 142 -2.28 0.23 -3.13
N VAL A 143 -3.35 0.90 -2.74
CA VAL A 143 -4.20 0.49 -1.62
C VAL A 143 -5.57 0.10 -2.14
N VAL A 144 -5.95 -1.15 -1.94
CA VAL A 144 -7.24 -1.70 -2.39
C VAL A 144 -8.10 -2.03 -1.20
N ASP A 145 -9.13 -1.23 -0.94
CA ASP A 145 -10.17 -1.56 0.04
C ASP A 145 -11.23 -2.48 -0.58
N GLU A 146 -11.47 -3.57 0.11
CA GLU A 146 -12.40 -4.65 -0.26
C GLU A 146 -12.20 -5.18 -1.69
N MET A 147 -11.04 -5.81 -1.93
CA MET A 147 -10.74 -6.46 -3.20
C MET A 147 -11.81 -7.50 -3.64
N SER A 148 -12.58 -8.06 -2.70
CA SER A 148 -13.62 -9.04 -3.01
C SER A 148 -14.74 -8.52 -3.92
N ILE A 149 -14.99 -7.21 -3.94
CA ILE A 149 -16.02 -6.59 -4.78
C ILE A 149 -15.69 -6.76 -6.27
N ILE A 150 -14.41 -6.73 -6.64
CA ILE A 150 -13.94 -6.84 -8.03
C ILE A 150 -13.51 -8.27 -8.41
N LYS A 151 -13.91 -9.29 -7.65
CA LYS A 151 -13.54 -10.69 -7.92
C LYS A 151 -13.86 -11.17 -9.34
N ARG A 152 -14.85 -10.57 -10.00
CA ARG A 152 -15.27 -10.89 -11.37
C ARG A 152 -14.50 -10.11 -12.45
N GLU A 153 -13.77 -9.06 -12.09
CA GLU A 153 -12.94 -8.27 -13.00
C GLU A 153 -11.55 -8.91 -13.06
N THR A 154 -11.44 -10.03 -13.78
CA THR A 154 -10.24 -10.89 -13.76
C THR A 154 -8.98 -10.13 -14.17
N ASP A 155 -9.08 -9.21 -15.12
CA ASP A 155 -7.95 -8.40 -15.58
C ASP A 155 -7.42 -7.44 -14.50
N LEU A 156 -8.32 -6.84 -13.71
CA LEU A 156 -7.95 -5.97 -12.58
C LEU A 156 -7.35 -6.78 -11.42
N VAL A 157 -7.91 -7.96 -11.14
CA VAL A 157 -7.38 -8.88 -10.11
C VAL A 157 -5.97 -9.33 -10.49
N GLU A 158 -5.74 -9.70 -11.75
CA GLU A 158 -4.42 -10.08 -12.27
C GLU A 158 -3.42 -8.92 -12.16
N MET A 159 -3.84 -7.68 -12.46
CA MET A 159 -3.00 -6.48 -12.26
C MET A 159 -2.58 -6.31 -10.80
N ILE A 160 -3.52 -6.40 -9.85
CA ILE A 160 -3.21 -6.27 -8.42
C ILE A 160 -2.24 -7.36 -7.97
N GLN A 161 -2.47 -8.61 -8.42
CA GLN A 161 -1.57 -9.72 -8.12
C GLN A 161 -0.18 -9.53 -8.73
N GLN A 162 -0.08 -8.96 -9.94
CA GLN A 162 1.19 -8.59 -10.56
C GLN A 162 1.94 -7.53 -9.74
N PHE A 163 1.26 -6.45 -9.34
CA PHE A 163 1.86 -5.38 -8.52
C PHE A 163 2.37 -5.93 -7.18
N ALA A 164 1.56 -6.76 -6.54
CA ALA A 164 1.86 -7.38 -5.26
C ALA A 164 3.02 -8.38 -5.31
N SER A 165 3.26 -9.02 -6.47
CA SER A 165 4.28 -10.06 -6.61
C SER A 165 5.58 -9.63 -7.28
N GLN A 166 5.56 -8.56 -8.07
CA GLN A 166 6.70 -8.10 -8.87
C GLN A 166 7.12 -6.66 -8.54
N GLY A 167 6.41 -6.00 -7.61
CA GLY A 167 6.60 -4.59 -7.34
C GLY A 167 7.83 -4.23 -6.52
N ARG A 168 8.29 -5.10 -5.60
CA ARG A 168 9.30 -4.74 -4.58
C ARG A 168 10.57 -4.13 -5.17
N ALA A 169 11.20 -4.84 -6.11
CA ALA A 169 12.43 -4.40 -6.76
C ALA A 169 12.28 -3.04 -7.45
N LEU A 170 11.06 -2.74 -7.89
CA LEU A 170 10.66 -1.55 -8.61
C LEU A 170 10.15 -0.44 -7.69
N GLY A 171 10.14 -0.66 -6.36
CA GLY A 171 9.58 0.26 -5.37
C GLY A 171 8.07 0.43 -5.46
N VAL A 172 7.37 -0.58 -5.99
CA VAL A 172 5.91 -0.64 -6.04
C VAL A 172 5.44 -1.60 -4.96
N HIS A 173 4.49 -1.16 -4.14
CA HIS A 173 3.98 -1.90 -3.00
C HIS A 173 2.46 -1.98 -3.04
N THR A 174 1.88 -3.02 -2.44
CA THR A 174 0.42 -3.22 -2.45
C THR A 174 -0.12 -3.45 -1.05
N ILE A 175 -1.13 -2.68 -0.65
CA ILE A 175 -1.97 -2.99 0.52
C ILE A 175 -3.29 -3.54 0.00
N ILE A 176 -3.64 -4.73 0.45
CA ILE A 176 -4.92 -5.38 0.12
C ILE A 176 -5.74 -5.49 1.38
N ALA A 177 -6.92 -4.90 1.38
CA ALA A 177 -7.89 -5.02 2.45
C ALA A 177 -9.06 -5.92 2.03
N MET A 178 -9.48 -6.82 2.92
CA MET A 178 -10.67 -7.65 2.73
C MET A 178 -11.34 -7.99 4.06
N GLN A 179 -12.63 -8.27 4.04
CA GLN A 179 -13.33 -8.71 5.26
C GLN A 179 -12.96 -10.15 5.64
N ARG A 180 -12.96 -11.04 4.66
CA ARG A 180 -12.65 -12.45 4.82
C ARG A 180 -11.62 -12.86 3.75
N PRO A 181 -10.54 -13.56 4.12
CA PRO A 181 -9.59 -14.06 3.14
C PRO A 181 -10.27 -15.02 2.16
N ASP A 182 -10.25 -14.66 0.88
CA ASP A 182 -10.80 -15.48 -0.20
C ASP A 182 -9.66 -16.21 -0.92
N ALA A 183 -9.71 -17.54 -0.94
CA ALA A 183 -8.67 -18.36 -1.55
C ALA A 183 -8.54 -18.16 -3.06
N ASP A 184 -9.62 -17.76 -3.74
CA ASP A 184 -9.62 -17.52 -5.18
C ASP A 184 -8.96 -16.18 -5.54
N LEU A 185 -9.01 -15.20 -4.62
CA LEU A 185 -8.34 -13.90 -4.78
C LEU A 185 -6.87 -13.98 -4.38
N LEU A 186 -6.54 -14.86 -3.42
CA LEU A 186 -5.21 -15.07 -2.90
C LEU A 186 -4.56 -16.29 -3.57
N ASN A 187 -4.00 -16.08 -4.76
CA ASN A 187 -3.23 -17.13 -5.45
C ASN A 187 -1.96 -17.53 -4.67
N SER A 188 -1.30 -18.60 -5.08
CA SER A 188 -0.10 -19.12 -4.41
C SER A 188 1.06 -18.13 -4.39
N ALA A 189 1.26 -17.38 -5.48
CA ALA A 189 2.31 -16.36 -5.59
C ALA A 189 2.10 -15.20 -4.60
N LEU A 190 0.88 -14.69 -4.51
CA LEU A 190 0.49 -13.64 -3.57
C LEU A 190 0.70 -14.13 -2.14
N LYS A 191 0.24 -15.35 -1.82
CA LYS A 191 0.43 -15.96 -0.48
C LYS A 191 1.90 -16.10 -0.09
N ALA A 192 2.80 -16.35 -1.04
CA ALA A 192 4.24 -16.44 -0.80
C ALA A 192 4.87 -15.08 -0.46
N ASN A 193 4.29 -13.99 -0.97
CA ASN A 193 4.75 -12.61 -0.74
C ASN A 193 4.06 -11.93 0.46
N LEU A 194 3.00 -12.53 1.00
CA LEU A 194 2.39 -12.15 2.28
C LEU A 194 3.25 -12.63 3.46
N ARG A 195 4.39 -11.96 3.66
CA ARG A 195 5.31 -12.17 4.80
C ARG A 195 4.75 -11.62 6.11
N VAL A 196 3.79 -10.73 6.01
CA VAL A 196 3.17 -10.00 7.11
C VAL A 196 1.66 -10.11 6.96
N ARG A 197 0.98 -10.55 8.02
CA ARG A 197 -0.45 -10.82 8.11
C ARG A 197 -0.99 -10.43 9.47
#